data_AF-A0A135IBJ9-F1
#
_entry.id   AF-A0A135IBJ9-F1
#
_cell.length_a   1.000
_cell.length_b   1.000
_cell.length_c   1.000
_cell.angle_alpha   90.00
_cell.angle_beta   90.00
_cell.angle_gamma   90.00
#
_symmetry.space_group_name_H-M   'P 1'
#
loop_
_entity.id
_entity.type
_entity.pdbx_description
1 polymer ?
#
loop_
_entity_poly.entity_id
_entity_poly.type
_entity_poly.pdbx_seq_one_letter_code
_entity_poly.pdbx_strand_id
1 'polypeptide(L)' 'MNQPSPPNRHVLALVTFLALVPLVYFIPDAVAHAFPQKLMNVIISVGVIVPIISYGVMPAFLRLRALWVNKRS' A
#
# COMPACT_ATOMS: atom_id res chain seq x y z
N MET A 1 -26.75 -0.96 25.12
CA MET A 1 -26.33 -1.20 23.72
C MET A 1 -25.00 -0.49 23.50
N ASN A 2 -23.88 -1.20 23.64
CA ASN A 2 -22.55 -0.60 23.50
C ASN A 2 -22.14 -0.63 22.02
N GLN A 3 -22.41 0.46 21.31
CA GLN A 3 -22.02 0.66 19.92
C GLN A 3 -20.47 0.65 19.84
N PRO A 4 -19.84 -0.26 19.09
CA PRO A 4 -18.39 -0.25 18.94
C PRO A 4 -18.00 0.98 18.14
N SER A 5 -17.40 1.97 18.80
CA SER A 5 -16.93 3.21 18.18
C SER A 5 -16.18 2.89 16.88
N PRO A 6 -16.48 3.57 15.77
CA PRO A 6 -15.80 3.31 14.52
C PRO A 6 -14.30 3.46 14.75
N PRO A 7 -13.46 2.53 14.25
CA PRO A 7 -12.01 2.69 14.33
C PRO A 7 -11.65 4.08 13.84
N ASN A 8 -10.82 4.78 14.61
CA ASN A 8 -10.39 6.11 14.27
C ASN A 8 -9.73 6.06 12.89
N ARG A 9 -10.39 6.61 11.87
CA ARG A 9 -10.00 6.47 10.46
C ARG A 9 -8.58 6.98 10.22
N HIS A 10 -8.14 7.94 11.04
CA HIS A 10 -6.78 8.44 11.07
C HIS A 10 -5.74 7.36 11.42
N VAL A 11 -6.03 6.50 12.40
CA VAL A 11 -5.12 5.43 12.81
C VAL A 11 -5.02 4.35 11.72
N LEU A 12 -6.15 4.01 11.09
CA LEU A 12 -6.16 3.08 9.97
C LEU A 12 -5.34 3.63 8.79
N ALA A 13 -5.57 4.88 8.41
CA ALA A 13 -4.85 5.56 7.35
C ALA A 13 -3.34 5.63 7.64
N LEU A 14 -2.97 5.90 8.89
CA LEU A 14 -1.58 6.03 9.33
C LEU A 14 -0.84 4.69 9.25
N VAL A 15 -1.45 3.59 9.68
CA VAL A 15 -0.86 2.24 9.55
C VAL A 15 -0.68 1.86 8.09
N THR A 16 -1.67 2.12 7.23
CA THR A 16 -1.54 1.83 5.79
C THR A 16 -0.52 2.72 5.10
N PHE A 17 -0.43 3.98 5.49
CA PHE A 17 0.55 4.92 4.95
C PHE A 17 1.97 4.50 5.33
N LEU A 18 2.19 4.17 6.61
CA LEU A 18 3.47 3.67 7.11
C LEU A 18 3.86 2.32 6.49
N ALA A 19 2.90 1.49 6.06
CA ALA A 19 3.19 0.26 5.33
C ALA A 19 3.48 0.52 3.83
N LEU A 20 2.81 1.50 3.22
CA LEU A 20 2.94 1.82 1.79
C LEU A 20 4.26 2.56 1.46
N VAL A 21 4.65 3.51 2.31
CA VAL A 21 5.87 4.33 2.13
C VAL A 21 7.15 3.49 1.96
N PRO A 22 7.48 2.55 2.86
CA PRO A 22 8.68 1.73 2.69
C PRO A 22 8.58 0.87 1.43
N LEU A 23 7.41 0.31 1.13
CA LEU A 23 7.22 -0.51 -0.07
C LEU A 23 7.52 0.27 -1.36
N VAL A 24 7.09 1.53 -1.45
CA VAL A 24 7.37 2.39 -2.62
C VAL A 24 8.84 2.84 -2.68
N TYR A 25 9.52 2.97 -1.53
CA TYR A 25 10.92 3.37 -1.50
C TYR A 25 11.86 2.23 -1.95
N PHE A 26 11.57 0.99 -1.58
CA PHE A 26 12.45 -0.14 -1.89
C PHE A 26 12.39 -0.59 -3.36
N ILE A 27 11.26 -0.44 -4.06
CA ILE A 27 11.10 -0.93 -5.44
C ILE A 27 12.04 -0.18 -6.42
N PRO A 28 12.09 1.17 -6.45
CA PRO A 28 12.96 1.89 -7.37
C PRO A 28 14.45 1.64 -7.14
N ASP A 29 14.88 1.45 -5.89
CA ASP A 29 16.27 1.12 -5.56
C ASP A 29 16.64 -0.29 -6.05
N ALA A 30 15.72 -1.25 -5.93
CA ALA A 30 15.90 -2.59 -6.48
C ALA A 30 15.99 -2.58 -8.01
N VAL A 31 15.17 -1.76 -8.69
CA VAL A 31 15.20 -1.62 -10.16
C VAL A 31 16.41 -0.80 -10.63
N ALA A 32 16.85 0.19 -9.86
CA ALA A 32 18.05 1.00 -10.14
C ALA A 32 19.31 0.14 -10.26
N HIS A 33 19.40 -0.91 -9.44
CA HIS A 33 20.54 -1.82 -9.44
C HIS A 33 20.70 -2.58 -10.77
N ALA A 34 19.59 -2.78 -11.49
CA ALA A 34 19.58 -3.50 -12.77
C ALA A 34 19.75 -2.58 -13.99
N PHE A 35 19.42 -1.28 -13.87
CA PHE A 35 19.42 -0.35 -15.01
C PHE A 35 20.14 0.98 -14.69
N PRO A 36 21.29 1.27 -15.33
CA PRO A 36 22.07 2.48 -15.04
C PRO A 36 21.43 3.78 -15.59
N GLN A 37 20.38 3.68 -16.40
CA GLN A 37 19.72 4.84 -17.03
C GLN A 37 18.59 5.38 -16.15
N LYS A 38 18.76 6.61 -15.63
CA LYS A 38 17.87 7.22 -14.65
C LYS A 38 16.40 7.34 -15.11
N LEU A 39 16.17 7.71 -16.38
CA LEU A 39 14.82 7.81 -16.94
C LEU A 39 14.16 6.44 -17.09
N MET A 40 14.91 5.43 -17.53
CA MET A 40 14.39 4.08 -17.72
C MET A 40 14.03 3.43 -16.38
N ASN A 41 14.84 3.67 -15.35
CA ASN A 41 14.53 3.22 -14.00
C ASN A 41 13.21 3.83 -13.48
N VAL A 42 12.97 5.13 -13.69
CA VAL A 42 11.71 5.77 -13.28
C VAL A 42 10.52 5.19 -14.04
N ILE A 43 10.63 5.02 -15.36
CA ILE A 43 9.54 4.47 -16.18
C ILE A 43 9.20 3.04 -15.77
N ILE A 44 10.20 2.18 -15.59
CA ILE A 44 10.00 0.79 -15.17
C ILE A 44 9.45 0.73 -13.74
N SER A 45 10.03 1.50 -12.82
CA SER A 45 9.57 1.55 -11.43
C SER A 45 8.12 2.00 -11.33
N VAL A 46 7.73 3.08 -12.02
CA VAL A 46 6.33 3.54 -12.05
C VAL A 46 5.45 2.50 -12.72
N GLY A 47 5.87 1.92 -13.85
CA GLY A 47 5.14 0.87 -14.55
C GLY A 47 4.90 -0.41 -13.73
N VAL A 48 5.74 -0.69 -12.74
CA VAL A 48 5.59 -1.82 -11.81
C VAL A 48 4.82 -1.42 -10.55
N ILE A 49 5.14 -0.27 -9.96
CA ILE A 49 4.50 0.22 -8.72
C ILE A 49 3.01 0.49 -8.94
N VAL A 50 2.62 1.10 -10.07
CA VAL A 50 1.22 1.44 -10.37
C VAL A 50 0.31 0.21 -10.33
N PRO A 51 0.56 -0.88 -11.08
CA PRO A 51 -0.26 -2.08 -11.01
C PRO A 51 -0.18 -2.78 -9.66
N ILE A 52 0.97 -2.78 -8.97
CA ILE A 52 1.09 -3.34 -7.62
C ILE A 52 0.19 -2.59 -6.63
N ILE A 53 0.13 -1.25 -6.71
CA ILE A 53 -0.73 -0.46 -5.82
C ILE A 53 -2.20 -0.65 -6.21
N SER A 54 -2.53 -0.56 -7.50
CA SER A 54 -3.91 -0.66 -7.99
C SER A 54 -4.53 -2.05 -7.78
N TYR A 55 -3.77 -3.12 -8.00
CA TYR A 55 -4.26 -4.51 -7.93
C TYR A 55 -3.78 -5.29 -6.71
N GLY A 56 -2.77 -4.82 -5.99
CA GLY A 56 -2.30 -5.43 -4.75
C GLY A 56 -2.80 -4.66 -3.53
N VAL A 57 -2.39 -3.41 -3.40
CA VAL A 57 -2.64 -2.62 -2.18
C VAL A 57 -4.10 -2.23 -2.02
N MET A 58 -4.77 -1.76 -3.09
CA MET A 58 -6.18 -1.38 -3.01
C MET A 58 -7.11 -2.54 -2.63
N PRO A 59 -7.03 -3.74 -3.25
CA PRO A 59 -7.80 -4.88 -2.78
C PRO A 59 -7.32 -5.43 -1.44
N ALA A 60 -6.03 -5.37 -1.11
CA ALA A 60 -5.55 -5.73 0.22
C ALA A 60 -6.14 -4.81 1.29
N PHE A 61 -6.24 -3.51 1.04
CA PHE A 61 -6.89 -2.55 1.92
C PHE A 61 -8.38 -2.83 2.09
N LEU A 62 -9.08 -3.11 0.99
CA LEU A 62 -10.50 -3.47 1.02
C LEU A 62 -10.73 -4.79 1.78
N ARG A 63 -9.87 -5.81 1.58
CA ARG A 63 -9.91 -7.08 2.33
C ARG A 63 -9.56 -6.89 3.80
N LEU A 64 -8.54 -6.11 4.12
CA LEU A 64 -8.14 -5.84 5.50
C LEU A 64 -9.28 -5.13 6.22
N ARG A 65 -9.91 -4.13 5.58
CA ARG A 65 -11.11 -3.46 6.08
C ARG A 65 -12.26 -4.43 6.26
N ALA A 66 -12.53 -5.30 5.28
CA ALA A 66 -13.59 -6.30 5.36
C ALA A 66 -13.35 -7.31 6.50
N LEU A 67 -12.10 -7.77 6.69
CA LEU A 67 -11.71 -8.65 7.78
C LEU A 67 -11.81 -7.95 9.14
N TRP A 68 -11.47 -6.67 9.21
CA TRP A 68 -11.57 -5.88 10.44
C TRP A 68 -13.03 -5.59 10.82
N VAL A 69 -13.91 -5.42 9.83
CA VAL A 69 -15.36 -5.32 10.02
C VAL A 69 -15.95 -6.69 10.42
N ASN A 70 -15.57 -7.78 9.74
CA ASN A 70 -16.08 -9.13 10.01
C ASN A 70 -15.66 -9.66 11.40
N LYS A 71 -14.46 -9.31 11.87
CA LYS A 71 -13.98 -9.68 13.22
C LYS A 71 -14.68 -8.87 14.35
N ARG A 72 -15.52 -7.90 14.01
CA ARG A 72 -16.36 -7.12 14.93
C ARG A 72 -17.86 -7.45 14.84
N SER A 73 -18.27 -8.38 13.97
CA SER A 73 -19.62 -8.98 13.92
C SER A 73 -19.65 -10.27 14.72
#